data_AF-A0A3D2BVX7-F1
#
_entry.id   AF-A0A3D2BVX7-F1
#
_cell.length_a   1.000
_cell.length_b   1.000
_cell.length_c   1.000
_cell.angle_alpha   90.00
_cell.angle_beta   90.00
_cell.angle_gamma   90.00
#
_symmetry.space_group_name_H-M   'P 1'
#
loop_
_entity.id
_entity.type
_entity.pdbx_description
1 polymer ?
#
loop_
_entity_poly.entity_id
_entity_poly.type
_entity_poly.pdbx_seq_one_letter_code
_entity_poly.pdbx_strand_id
1 'polypeptide(L)'
;MIQRAWGRIVNVTTSLDTMYLAGAGAYGPTKAALEAHTLIMSQDLEGTGVSANVLVPGGMVNTRMIPEQSGIPREKLIQPNVMENPIKWLASVASDGTTGMRFIGALWDEALPMDQRIEQSGAPCAWTQLPSKAIYPD
;
A
#
# COMPACT_ATOMS: atom_id res chain seq x y z
N MET A 1 -20.95 -1.76 2.27
CA MET A 1 -20.01 -1.27 3.30
C MET A 1 -20.56 -0.01 3.94
N ILE A 2 -20.78 1.07 3.18
CA ILE A 2 -21.35 2.34 3.69
C ILE A 2 -22.65 2.14 4.51
N GLN A 3 -23.65 1.43 3.96
CA GLN A 3 -24.90 1.15 4.68
C GLN A 3 -24.72 0.36 6.00
N ARG A 4 -23.58 -0.34 6.16
CA ARG A 4 -23.22 -1.10 7.36
C ARG A 4 -22.28 -0.33 8.29
N ALA A 5 -21.95 0.93 7.96
CA ALA A 5 -21.01 1.79 8.67
C ALA A 5 -19.62 1.17 8.91
N TRP A 6 -19.24 0.15 8.13
CA TRP A 6 -17.94 -0.52 8.28
C TRP A 6 -17.53 -1.22 6.98
N GLY A 7 -16.25 -1.11 6.64
CA GLY A 7 -15.62 -1.81 5.52
C GLY A 7 -14.15 -1.44 5.33
N ARG A 8 -13.36 -2.36 4.78
CA ARG A 8 -11.93 -2.19 4.56
C ARG A 8 -11.61 -2.43 3.08
N ILE A 9 -11.14 -1.38 2.41
CA ILE A 9 -10.63 -1.45 1.03
C ILE A 9 -9.10 -1.40 1.12
N VAL A 10 -8.44 -2.41 0.57
CA VAL A 10 -6.97 -2.47 0.51
C VAL A 10 -6.54 -2.73 -0.92
N ASN A 11 -5.88 -1.76 -1.52
CA ASN A 11 -5.31 -1.88 -2.86
C ASN A 11 -3.86 -2.34 -2.79
N VAL A 12 -3.50 -3.34 -3.60
CA VAL A 12 -2.12 -3.81 -3.70
C VAL A 12 -1.38 -3.05 -4.79
N THR A 13 -0.47 -2.15 -4.41
CA THR A 13 0.33 -1.37 -5.36
C THR A 13 1.74 -1.94 -5.52
N THR A 14 2.75 -1.10 -5.72
CA THR A 14 4.15 -1.50 -5.89
C THR A 14 5.06 -0.47 -5.20
N SER A 15 6.34 -0.80 -5.02
CA SER A 15 7.34 0.15 -4.53
C SER A 15 7.49 1.33 -5.48
N LEU A 16 7.80 2.51 -4.93
CA LEU A 16 7.98 3.74 -5.71
C LEU A 16 9.02 3.56 -6.84
N ASP A 17 10.13 2.86 -6.55
CA ASP A 17 11.15 2.51 -7.54
C ASP A 17 10.62 1.73 -8.74
N THR A 18 9.58 0.92 -8.54
CA THR A 18 8.94 0.16 -9.61
C THR A 18 7.97 1.02 -10.43
N MET A 19 7.42 2.07 -9.84
CA MET A 19 6.46 2.95 -10.54
C MET A 19 7.10 3.73 -11.68
N TYR A 20 8.39 4.03 -11.57
CA TYR A 20 9.19 4.67 -12.61
C TYR A 20 10.30 3.78 -13.20
N LEU A 21 10.21 2.45 -13.00
CA LEU A 21 11.21 1.52 -13.53
C LEU A 21 11.20 1.51 -15.07
N ALA A 22 12.37 1.68 -15.68
CA ALA A 22 12.53 1.56 -17.13
C ALA A 22 12.02 0.19 -17.63
N GLY A 23 11.22 0.19 -18.69
CA GLY A 23 10.57 -1.02 -19.22
C GLY A 23 9.24 -1.39 -18.57
N ALA A 24 8.84 -0.72 -17.47
CA ALA A 24 7.54 -0.93 -16.81
C ALA A 24 6.47 0.10 -17.25
N GLY A 25 6.52 0.58 -18.50
CA GLY A 25 5.80 1.77 -18.96
C GLY A 25 4.28 1.78 -18.75
N ALA A 26 3.60 0.62 -18.80
CA ALA A 26 2.18 0.51 -18.43
C ALA A 26 1.98 0.08 -16.97
N TYR A 27 2.88 -0.77 -16.45
CA TYR A 27 2.74 -1.35 -15.12
C TYR A 27 2.95 -0.32 -14.01
N GLY A 28 4.07 0.40 -14.03
CA GLY A 28 4.41 1.37 -12.99
C GLY A 28 3.40 2.51 -12.87
N PRO A 29 3.08 3.23 -13.98
CA PRO A 29 2.12 4.33 -13.96
C PRO A 29 0.71 3.92 -13.54
N THR A 30 0.23 2.72 -13.91
CA THR A 30 -1.11 2.26 -13.46
C THR A 30 -1.13 1.98 -11.96
N LYS A 31 -0.03 1.52 -11.36
CA LYS A 31 0.09 1.39 -9.91
C LYS A 31 0.15 2.74 -9.20
N ALA A 32 0.82 3.74 -9.78
CA ALA A 32 0.81 5.12 -9.29
C ALA A 32 -0.60 5.73 -9.33
N ALA A 33 -1.31 5.55 -10.46
CA ALA A 33 -2.70 6.00 -10.60
C ALA A 33 -3.64 5.32 -9.59
N LEU A 34 -3.47 4.02 -9.33
CA LEU A 34 -4.25 3.31 -8.32
C LEU A 34 -3.97 3.84 -6.91
N GLU A 35 -2.73 4.23 -6.61
CA GLU A 35 -2.37 4.82 -5.31
C GLU A 35 -3.02 6.19 -5.12
N ALA A 36 -2.94 7.07 -6.12
CA ALA A 36 -3.67 8.35 -6.12
C ALA A 36 -5.20 8.15 -5.99
N HIS A 37 -5.76 7.18 -6.72
CA HIS A 37 -7.17 6.84 -6.61
C HIS A 37 -7.56 6.33 -5.21
N THR A 38 -6.68 5.61 -4.54
CA THR A 38 -6.91 5.13 -3.16
C THR A 38 -6.98 6.29 -2.17
N LEU A 39 -6.16 7.33 -2.34
CA LEU A 39 -6.27 8.53 -1.53
C LEU A 39 -7.62 9.23 -1.76
N ILE A 40 -8.06 9.39 -3.00
CA ILE A 40 -9.38 9.96 -3.33
C ILE A 40 -10.49 9.14 -2.67
N MET A 41 -10.47 7.80 -2.78
CA MET A 41 -11.43 6.94 -2.09
C MET A 41 -11.43 7.20 -0.58
N SER A 42 -10.26 7.35 0.04
CA SER A 42 -10.18 7.58 1.49
C SER A 42 -10.85 8.89 1.92
N GLN A 43 -10.81 9.91 1.07
CA GLN A 43 -11.44 11.21 1.29
C GLN A 43 -12.96 11.13 1.03
N ASP A 44 -13.36 10.53 -0.09
CA ASP A 44 -14.78 10.35 -0.45
C ASP A 44 -15.54 9.49 0.59
N LEU A 45 -14.83 8.62 1.32
CA LEU A 45 -15.40 7.72 2.33
C LEU A 45 -15.32 8.28 3.77
N GLU A 46 -14.83 9.50 3.96
CA GLU A 46 -14.76 10.14 5.27
C GLU A 46 -16.15 10.15 5.96
N GLY A 47 -16.18 9.84 7.25
CA GLY A 47 -17.42 9.76 8.04
C GLY A 47 -18.31 8.53 7.77
N THR A 48 -17.98 7.67 6.79
CA THR A 48 -18.80 6.48 6.47
C THR A 48 -18.45 5.22 7.26
N GLY A 49 -17.32 5.23 7.99
CA GLY A 49 -16.74 4.05 8.66
C GLY A 49 -16.02 3.06 7.74
N VAL A 50 -15.96 3.36 6.43
CA VAL A 50 -15.20 2.60 5.44
C VAL A 50 -13.83 3.25 5.25
N SER A 51 -12.75 2.46 5.29
CA SER A 51 -11.40 2.95 4.99
C SER A 51 -10.86 2.43 3.68
N ALA A 52 -9.95 3.19 3.09
CA ALA A 52 -9.21 2.82 1.88
C ALA A 52 -7.71 3.03 2.12
N ASN A 53 -6.92 1.97 1.95
CA ASN A 53 -5.48 1.96 2.19
C ASN A 53 -4.74 1.20 1.09
N VAL A 54 -3.42 1.37 1.06
CA VAL A 54 -2.50 0.64 0.19
C VAL A 54 -1.66 -0.34 0.99
N LEU A 55 -1.45 -1.53 0.44
CA LEU A 55 -0.45 -2.48 0.92
C LEU A 55 0.52 -2.81 -0.22
N VAL A 56 1.81 -2.66 0.01
CA VAL A 56 2.85 -3.06 -0.94
C VAL A 56 3.74 -4.15 -0.35
N PRO A 57 4.25 -5.08 -1.16
CA PRO A 57 5.19 -6.08 -0.66
C PRO A 57 6.52 -5.50 -0.18
N GLY A 58 7.04 -4.48 -0.90
CA GLY A 58 8.34 -3.86 -0.61
C GLY A 58 9.45 -4.18 -1.62
N GLY A 59 9.18 -4.95 -2.67
CA GLY A 59 10.15 -5.30 -3.70
C GLY A 59 9.71 -6.48 -4.57
N MET A 60 10.66 -7.13 -5.23
CA MET A 60 10.38 -8.30 -6.08
C MET A 60 9.98 -9.49 -5.21
N VAL A 61 8.74 -9.95 -5.36
CA VAL A 61 8.18 -11.05 -4.55
C VAL A 61 8.36 -12.39 -5.27
N ASN A 62 8.65 -13.44 -4.51
CA ASN A 62 8.69 -14.82 -4.96
C ASN A 62 7.30 -15.33 -5.39
N THR A 63 6.87 -14.90 -6.57
CA THR A 63 5.63 -15.31 -7.22
C THR A 63 5.91 -15.63 -8.68
N ARG A 64 4.93 -16.23 -9.37
CA ARG A 64 4.97 -16.46 -10.82
C ARG A 64 5.15 -15.20 -11.67
N MET A 65 4.95 -14.01 -11.10
CA MET A 65 5.18 -12.73 -11.79
C MET A 65 6.67 -12.53 -12.12
N ILE A 66 7.57 -13.06 -11.29
CA ILE A 66 9.00 -13.05 -11.55
C ILE A 66 9.37 -14.33 -12.31
N PRO A 67 9.68 -14.25 -13.62
CA PRO A 67 9.97 -15.44 -14.43
C PRO A 67 11.27 -16.10 -13.98
N GLU A 68 11.39 -17.42 -14.16
CA GLU A 68 12.63 -18.15 -13.86
C GLU A 68 13.81 -17.64 -14.69
N GLN A 69 13.53 -17.18 -15.91
CA GLN A 69 14.49 -16.60 -16.84
C GLN A 69 15.10 -15.28 -16.33
N SER A 70 14.56 -14.68 -15.27
CA SER A 70 15.20 -13.54 -14.60
C SER A 70 16.56 -13.89 -14.01
N GLY A 71 16.85 -15.17 -13.76
CA GLY A 71 18.09 -15.63 -13.15
C GLY A 71 18.25 -15.25 -11.68
N ILE A 72 17.23 -14.64 -11.07
CA ILE A 72 17.25 -14.25 -9.65
C ILE A 72 16.91 -15.48 -8.80
N PRO A 73 17.81 -15.90 -7.88
CA PRO A 73 17.52 -17.00 -6.98
C PRO A 73 16.27 -16.74 -6.13
N ARG A 74 15.40 -17.75 -5.98
CA ARG A 74 14.07 -17.60 -5.35
C ARG A 74 14.16 -17.21 -3.87
N GLU A 75 15.22 -17.63 -3.20
CA GLU A 75 15.55 -17.30 -1.82
C GLU A 75 16.01 -15.85 -1.62
N LYS A 76 16.45 -15.16 -2.69
CA LYS A 76 16.80 -13.73 -2.64
C LYS A 76 15.59 -12.82 -2.88
N LEU A 77 14.47 -13.37 -3.32
CA LEU A 77 13.22 -12.62 -3.49
C LEU A 77 12.50 -12.50 -2.14
N ILE A 78 11.72 -11.42 -2.00
CA ILE A 78 10.82 -11.26 -0.86
C ILE A 78 9.80 -12.40 -0.88
N GLN A 79 9.63 -13.10 0.23
CA GLN A 79 8.64 -14.17 0.30
C GLN A 79 7.22 -13.58 0.45
N PRO A 80 6.19 -14.16 -0.20
CA PRO A 80 4.85 -13.56 -0.24
C PRO A 80 4.16 -13.45 1.13
N ASN A 81 4.62 -14.22 2.12
CA ASN A 81 4.08 -14.20 3.49
C ASN A 81 4.25 -12.85 4.20
N VAL A 82 5.15 -11.96 3.73
CA VAL A 82 5.26 -10.58 4.27
C VAL A 82 3.95 -9.79 4.15
N MET A 83 3.04 -10.22 3.27
CA MET A 83 1.72 -9.58 3.09
C MET A 83 0.69 -10.06 4.11
N GLU A 84 0.88 -11.22 4.75
CA GLU A 84 -0.17 -11.92 5.49
C GLU A 84 -0.64 -11.21 6.75
N ASN A 85 0.29 -10.77 7.59
CA ASN A 85 -0.04 -10.11 8.85
C ASN A 85 -0.53 -8.67 8.66
N PRO A 86 0.10 -7.82 7.83
CA PRO A 86 -0.44 -6.49 7.57
C PRO A 86 -1.81 -6.53 6.89
N ILE A 87 -2.10 -7.48 5.98
CA ILE A 87 -3.45 -7.57 5.39
C ILE A 87 -4.49 -8.02 6.41
N LYS A 88 -4.16 -8.97 7.30
CA LYS A 88 -5.05 -9.39 8.40
C LYS A 88 -5.36 -8.21 9.33
N TRP A 89 -4.36 -7.42 9.68
CA TRP A 89 -4.56 -6.21 10.49
C TRP A 89 -5.44 -5.18 9.75
N LEU A 90 -5.09 -4.83 8.52
CA LEU A 90 -5.86 -3.87 7.70
C LEU A 90 -7.31 -4.30 7.51
N ALA A 91 -7.59 -5.60 7.42
CA ALA A 91 -8.93 -6.16 7.28
C ALA A 91 -9.69 -6.34 8.60
N SER A 92 -9.11 -5.99 9.74
CA SER A 92 -9.69 -6.18 11.07
C SER A 92 -10.23 -4.89 11.68
N VAL A 93 -10.92 -5.00 12.82
CA VAL A 93 -11.33 -3.83 13.63
C VAL A 93 -10.15 -3.12 14.30
N ALA A 94 -8.98 -3.76 14.36
CA ALA A 94 -7.78 -3.14 14.92
C ALA A 94 -7.17 -2.08 13.99
N SER A 95 -7.65 -1.96 12.75
CA SER A 95 -7.29 -0.88 11.81
C SER A 95 -8.34 0.25 11.77
N ASP A 96 -9.35 0.23 12.65
CA ASP A 96 -10.33 1.32 12.76
C ASP A 96 -9.61 2.68 12.89
N GLY A 97 -10.08 3.67 12.14
CA GLY A 97 -9.44 4.99 12.04
C GLY A 97 -8.23 5.07 11.11
N THR A 98 -7.68 3.93 10.63
CA THR A 98 -6.61 3.93 9.63
C THR A 98 -7.18 4.01 8.22
N THR A 99 -7.00 5.15 7.55
CA THR A 99 -7.39 5.38 6.16
C THR A 99 -6.39 6.30 5.48
N GLY A 100 -6.27 6.24 4.15
CA GLY A 100 -5.36 7.12 3.40
C GLY A 100 -3.88 6.80 3.63
N MET A 101 -3.55 5.60 4.10
CA MET A 101 -2.17 5.17 4.37
C MET A 101 -1.70 4.13 3.36
N ARG A 102 -0.37 4.03 3.20
CA ARG A 102 0.31 2.92 2.52
C ARG A 102 1.19 2.17 3.52
N PHE A 103 1.25 0.85 3.44
CA PHE A 103 2.10 0.00 4.28
C PHE A 103 3.02 -0.87 3.43
N ILE A 104 4.26 -1.06 3.88
CA ILE A 104 5.24 -1.97 3.26
C ILE A 104 5.30 -3.26 4.07
N GLY A 105 4.80 -4.36 3.49
CA GLY A 105 4.74 -5.66 4.16
C GLY A 105 6.11 -6.18 4.61
N ALA A 106 7.16 -6.02 3.80
CA ALA A 106 8.52 -6.41 4.18
C ALA A 106 9.11 -5.61 5.37
N LEU A 107 8.49 -4.48 5.76
CA LEU A 107 8.88 -3.69 6.93
C LEU A 107 7.96 -3.93 8.14
N TRP A 108 6.97 -4.83 8.01
CA TRP A 108 6.06 -5.18 9.09
C TRP A 108 6.73 -6.17 10.06
N ASP A 109 7.23 -5.67 11.19
CA ASP A 109 7.95 -6.48 12.18
C ASP A 109 7.04 -6.94 13.33
N GLU A 110 6.76 -8.24 13.39
CA GLU A 110 5.92 -8.82 14.45
C GLU A 110 6.56 -8.84 15.85
N ALA A 111 7.86 -8.58 15.96
CA ALA A 111 8.52 -8.43 17.25
C ALA A 111 8.22 -7.07 17.92
N LEU A 112 7.75 -6.08 17.15
CA LEU A 112 7.49 -4.74 17.65
C LEU A 112 6.06 -4.60 18.19
N PRO A 113 5.80 -3.64 19.09
CA PRO A 113 4.46 -3.14 19.39
C PRO A 113 3.74 -2.60 18.14
N MET A 114 2.39 -2.62 18.14
CA MET A 114 1.58 -2.30 16.95
C MET A 114 1.81 -0.88 16.41
N ASP A 115 1.91 0.12 17.29
CA ASP A 115 2.23 1.51 16.95
C ASP A 115 3.57 1.63 16.21
N GLN A 116 4.61 0.93 16.69
CA GLN A 116 5.90 0.91 16.03
C GLN A 116 5.88 0.16 14.69
N ARG A 117 5.05 -0.90 14.54
CA ARG A 117 4.84 -1.56 13.24
C ARG A 117 4.23 -0.59 12.23
N ILE A 118 3.21 0.15 12.65
CA ILE A 118 2.50 1.12 11.82
C ILE A 118 3.46 2.25 11.42
N GLU A 119 4.23 2.79 12.36
CA GLU A 119 5.21 3.85 12.09
C GLU A 119 6.32 3.38 11.14
N GLN A 120 6.91 2.21 11.39
CA GLN A 120 8.04 1.70 10.60
C GLN A 120 7.63 1.29 9.17
N SER A 121 6.45 0.69 9.02
CA SER A 121 6.00 0.18 7.72
C SER A 121 5.11 1.16 6.96
N GLY A 122 4.58 2.18 7.62
CA GLY A 122 3.53 3.05 7.12
C GLY A 122 4.02 4.41 6.62
N ALA A 123 3.30 4.97 5.66
CA ALA A 123 3.43 6.35 5.21
C ALA A 123 2.10 6.85 4.63
N PRO A 124 1.90 8.17 4.44
CA PRO A 124 0.74 8.66 3.72
C PRO A 124 0.65 8.11 2.30
N CYS A 125 -0.56 7.74 1.89
CA CYS A 125 -0.86 7.30 0.53
C CYS A 125 -0.65 8.45 -0.47
N ALA A 126 -0.29 8.12 -1.72
CA ALA A 126 -0.09 9.08 -2.82
C ALA A 126 0.94 10.19 -2.51
N TRP A 127 1.88 9.89 -1.61
CA TRP A 127 3.06 10.70 -1.28
C TRP A 127 2.72 12.14 -0.85
N THR A 128 1.62 12.35 -0.13
CA THR A 128 1.17 13.67 0.32
C THR A 128 2.12 14.37 1.29
N GLN A 129 3.10 13.64 1.84
CA GLN A 129 4.21 14.23 2.59
C GLN A 129 5.18 15.03 1.71
N LEU A 130 5.15 14.85 0.39
CA LEU A 130 5.93 15.67 -0.54
C LEU A 130 5.28 17.05 -0.67
N PRO A 131 6.05 18.14 -0.59
CA PRO A 131 5.51 19.48 -0.78
C PRO A 131 4.83 19.62 -2.14
N SER A 132 3.57 20.01 -2.14
CA SER A 132 2.79 20.34 -3.34
C SER A 132 2.21 21.74 -3.20
N LYS A 133 2.34 22.55 -4.26
CA LYS A 133 1.77 23.90 -4.32
C LYS A 133 0.96 24.05 -5.60
N ALA A 134 -0.32 23.68 -5.52
CA ALA A 134 -1.29 24.07 -6.53
C ALA A 134 -1.58 25.58 -6.37
N ILE A 135 -1.61 26.30 -7.49
CA ILE A 135 -2.10 27.68 -7.53
C ILE A 135 -3.61 27.59 -7.69
N TYR A 136 -4.34 28.04 -6.67
CA TYR A 136 -5.79 28.14 -6.73
C TYR A 136 -6.18 29.55 -7.14
N PRO A 137 -7.25 29.72 -7.94
CA PRO A 137 -7.83 31.04 -8.15
C PRO A 137 -8.38 31.60 -6.83
N ASP A 138 -8.36 32.93 -6.70
CA ASP A 138 -9.01 33.67 -5.62
C ASP A 138 -10.55 33.48 -5.62
#